data_AF-A0A9P3WIA5-F1
#
_entry.id   AF-A0A9P3WIA5-F1
#
_cell.length_a   1.000
_cell.length_b   1.000
_cell.length_c   1.000
_cell.angle_alpha   90.00
_cell.angle_beta   90.00
_cell.angle_gamma   90.00
#
_symmetry.space_group_name_H-M   'P 1'
#
loop_
_entity.id
_entity.type
_entity.pdbx_description
1 polymer ?
#
loop_
_entity_poly.entity_id
_entity_poly.type
_entity_poly.pdbx_seq_one_letter_code
_entity_poly.pdbx_strand_id
1 'polypeptide(L)'
;MAAHDENVVWHPHPVTVAQREQLHGHRGVVLWFTGLSGSGKSTVAGALEEALHQQGVSTYLLDGDNVRHGLCSDLGFSDEDRKENIRRVGEVACLMADAGLVVLTAFISPHRAERQMVRERVGEGRFIEVFVDTPLAICEARDPKGLYKKARAGELRNFTGIDAVYEAPEKPEVHLEGEQLVTNLVGQLLDLMRRDDMIRS
;
A
#
# COMPACT_ATOMS: atom_id res chain seq x y z
N MET A 1 0.42 18.82 -11.48
CA MET A 1 1.14 19.41 -10.33
C MET A 1 0.79 20.89 -10.30
N ALA A 2 0.31 21.42 -9.18
CA ALA A 2 0.31 22.88 -9.02
C ALA A 2 1.74 23.36 -9.26
N ALA A 3 1.91 24.42 -10.04
CA ALA A 3 3.21 25.05 -10.26
C ALA A 3 3.87 25.26 -8.89
N HIS A 4 5.18 25.00 -8.78
CA HIS A 4 5.95 25.35 -7.59
C HIS A 4 5.63 26.80 -7.23
N ASP A 5 4.81 27.00 -6.19
CA ASP A 5 4.52 28.31 -5.66
C ASP A 5 5.82 28.80 -5.02
N GLU A 6 6.42 29.83 -5.59
CA GLU A 6 7.69 30.41 -5.12
C GLU A 6 7.60 30.88 -3.65
N ASN A 7 6.39 30.98 -3.09
CA ASN A 7 6.14 31.35 -1.70
C ASN A 7 6.14 30.15 -0.73
N VAL A 8 6.23 28.90 -1.22
CA VAL A 8 6.28 27.70 -0.38
C VAL A 8 7.69 27.12 -0.39
N VAL A 9 8.45 27.43 0.67
CA VAL A 9 9.82 26.95 0.87
C VAL A 9 9.82 25.79 1.86
N TRP A 10 10.52 24.70 1.52
CA TRP A 10 10.70 23.57 2.44
C TRP A 10 11.49 24.00 3.68
N HIS A 11 10.94 23.77 4.86
CA HIS A 11 11.62 24.08 6.12
C HIS A 11 12.46 22.87 6.57
N PRO A 12 13.80 22.94 6.56
CA PRO A 12 14.62 21.84 7.02
C PRO A 12 14.44 21.64 8.53
N HIS A 13 14.30 20.39 8.97
CA HIS A 13 14.25 20.03 10.39
C HIS A 13 15.61 19.50 10.87
N PRO A 14 16.04 19.83 12.11
CA PRO A 14 17.33 19.38 12.63
C PRO A 14 17.39 17.88 12.92
N VAL A 15 16.24 17.23 13.12
CA VAL A 15 16.14 15.78 13.28
C VAL A 15 16.01 15.14 11.90
N THR A 16 17.04 14.40 11.52
CA THR A 16 17.13 13.69 10.24
C THR A 16 16.41 12.36 10.26
N VAL A 17 16.07 11.83 9.09
CA VAL A 17 15.48 10.49 8.98
C VAL A 17 16.41 9.41 9.54
N ALA A 18 17.72 9.51 9.29
CA ALA A 18 18.70 8.56 9.82
C ALA A 18 18.69 8.52 11.36
N GLN A 19 18.50 9.67 12.03
CA GLN A 19 18.37 9.70 13.50
C GLN A 19 17.07 9.06 13.97
N ARG A 20 15.96 9.20 13.22
CA ARG A 20 14.70 8.52 13.52
C ARG A 20 14.83 7.01 13.33
N GLU A 21 15.41 6.57 12.23
CA GLU A 21 15.68 5.16 11.95
C GLU A 21 16.62 4.54 13.00
N GLN A 22 17.64 5.28 13.45
CA GLN A 22 18.49 4.87 14.57
C GLN A 22 17.71 4.72 15.88
N LEU A 23 16.80 5.65 16.17
CA LEU A 23 15.95 5.59 17.36
C LEU A 23 14.99 4.40 17.34
N HIS A 24 14.35 4.15 16.20
CA HIS A 24 13.43 3.03 16.00
C HIS A 24 14.14 1.68 15.88
N GLY A 25 15.41 1.68 15.48
CA GLY A 25 16.20 0.47 15.30
C GLY A 25 15.90 -0.29 14.00
N HIS A 26 15.15 0.33 13.07
CA HIS A 26 14.80 -0.17 11.74
C HIS A 26 14.64 1.00 10.77
N ARG A 27 14.59 0.71 9.47
CA ARG A 27 14.40 1.73 8.43
C ARG A 27 12.93 2.14 8.32
N GLY A 28 12.69 3.38 7.91
CA GLY A 28 11.37 3.86 7.51
C GLY A 28 11.11 3.49 6.06
N VAL A 29 10.10 2.65 5.80
CA VAL A 29 9.78 2.12 4.47
C VAL A 29 8.28 2.04 4.26
N VAL A 30 7.84 2.00 3.01
CA VAL A 30 6.45 1.81 2.60
C VAL A 30 6.33 0.48 1.87
N LEU A 31 5.60 -0.47 2.45
CA LEU A 31 5.15 -1.68 1.79
C LEU A 31 3.80 -1.41 1.15
N TRP A 32 3.80 -1.32 -0.17
CA TRP A 32 2.63 -0.96 -0.96
C TRP A 32 1.96 -2.19 -1.56
N PHE A 33 0.91 -2.69 -0.91
CA PHE A 33 0.19 -3.86 -1.40
C PHE A 33 -0.80 -3.45 -2.49
N THR A 34 -0.69 -4.08 -3.66
CA THR A 34 -1.59 -3.91 -4.81
C THR A 34 -2.13 -5.25 -5.30
N GLY A 35 -3.33 -5.23 -5.89
CA GLY A 35 -4.04 -6.45 -6.32
C GLY A 35 -5.55 -6.24 -6.37
N LEU A 36 -6.26 -7.19 -6.99
CA LEU A 36 -7.72 -7.15 -7.12
C LEU A 36 -8.44 -7.12 -5.75
N SER A 37 -9.70 -6.66 -5.72
CA SER A 37 -10.54 -6.82 -4.53
C SER A 37 -10.62 -8.30 -4.15
N GLY A 38 -10.58 -8.66 -2.87
CA GLY A 38 -10.59 -10.08 -2.46
C GLY A 38 -9.28 -10.86 -2.72
N SER A 39 -8.22 -10.22 -3.24
CA SER A 39 -6.95 -10.92 -3.50
C SER A 39 -6.22 -11.39 -2.23
N GLY A 40 -6.46 -10.72 -1.09
CA GLY A 40 -5.84 -11.03 0.20
C GLY A 40 -4.96 -9.93 0.80
N LYS A 41 -4.85 -8.75 0.15
CA LYS A 41 -4.02 -7.62 0.61
C LYS A 41 -4.14 -7.30 2.09
N SER A 42 -5.33 -6.92 2.57
CA SER A 42 -5.52 -6.53 3.98
C SER A 42 -5.24 -7.68 4.95
N THR A 43 -5.49 -8.93 4.54
CA THR A 43 -5.18 -10.11 5.35
C THR A 43 -3.66 -10.30 5.51
N VAL A 44 -2.91 -10.23 4.41
CA VAL A 44 -1.44 -10.38 4.46
C VAL A 44 -0.79 -9.18 5.15
N ALA A 45 -1.25 -7.95 4.85
CA ALA A 45 -0.73 -6.74 5.46
C ALA A 45 -0.98 -6.71 6.98
N GLY A 46 -2.19 -7.08 7.44
CA GLY A 46 -2.48 -7.19 8.87
C GLY A 46 -1.66 -8.27 9.57
N ALA A 47 -1.53 -9.45 8.97
CA ALA A 47 -0.71 -10.52 9.54
C ALA A 47 0.79 -10.15 9.59
N LEU A 48 1.30 -9.42 8.60
CA LEU A 48 2.65 -8.89 8.62
C LEU A 48 2.81 -7.81 9.70
N GLU A 49 1.84 -6.91 9.84
CA GLU A 49 1.84 -5.88 10.89
C GLU A 49 1.93 -6.53 12.29
N GLU A 50 1.12 -7.54 12.56
CA GLU A 50 1.17 -8.31 13.82
C GLU A 50 2.56 -8.93 14.06
N ALA A 51 3.13 -9.58 13.03
CA ALA A 51 4.43 -10.24 13.13
C ALA A 51 5.59 -9.25 13.34
N LEU A 52 5.52 -8.06 12.72
CA LEU A 52 6.49 -6.98 12.90
C LEU A 52 6.36 -6.33 14.28
N HIS A 53 5.12 -6.10 14.74
CA HIS A 53 4.85 -5.54 16.06
C HIS A 53 5.40 -6.43 17.18
N GLN A 54 5.24 -7.76 17.06
CA GLN A 54 5.82 -8.72 17.99
C GLN A 54 7.36 -8.69 18.04
N GLN A 55 8.01 -8.20 16.98
CA GLN A 55 9.47 -8.00 16.91
C GLN A 55 9.91 -6.59 17.35
N GLY A 56 8.99 -5.76 17.86
CA GLY A 56 9.27 -4.39 18.31
C GLY A 56 9.47 -3.38 17.17
N VAL A 57 9.07 -3.73 15.94
CA VAL A 57 9.10 -2.80 14.80
C VAL A 57 7.91 -1.85 14.92
N SER A 58 8.17 -0.55 14.73
CA SER A 58 7.14 0.49 14.75
C SER A 58 6.44 0.54 13.39
N THR A 59 5.18 0.10 13.35
CA THR A 59 4.39 -0.06 12.13
C THR A 59 3.13 0.80 12.12
N TYR A 60 2.56 1.00 10.93
CA TYR A 60 1.19 1.46 10.78
C TYR A 60 0.56 0.99 9.46
N LEU A 61 -0.64 0.40 9.52
CA LEU A 61 -1.40 -0.03 8.35
C LEU A 61 -2.42 1.03 7.88
N LEU A 62 -2.22 1.55 6.67
CA LEU A 62 -3.18 2.36 5.93
C LEU A 62 -4.07 1.47 5.07
N ASP A 63 -5.35 1.32 5.43
CA ASP A 63 -6.34 0.58 4.65
C ASP A 63 -7.26 1.53 3.86
N GLY A 64 -7.61 1.12 2.64
CA GLY A 64 -8.42 1.92 1.73
C GLY A 64 -9.83 2.26 2.23
N ASP A 65 -10.44 1.41 3.03
CA ASP A 65 -11.75 1.71 3.63
C ASP A 65 -11.58 2.68 4.80
N ASN A 66 -10.55 2.49 5.64
CA ASN A 66 -10.30 3.32 6.81
C ASN A 66 -10.03 4.78 6.46
N VAL A 67 -9.18 5.05 5.46
CA VAL A 67 -8.86 6.43 5.07
C VAL A 67 -10.08 7.17 4.51
N ARG A 68 -11.04 6.45 3.92
CA ARG A 68 -12.30 7.00 3.40
C ARG A 68 -13.29 7.39 4.49
N HIS A 69 -13.08 6.97 5.74
CA HIS A 69 -13.84 7.49 6.88
C HIS A 69 -13.31 8.84 7.41
N GLY A 70 -12.14 9.29 6.96
CA GLY A 70 -11.49 10.52 7.45
C GLY A 70 -10.81 11.32 6.33
N LEU A 71 -9.50 11.12 6.14
CA LEU A 71 -8.65 11.85 5.19
C LEU A 71 -9.22 11.95 3.77
N CYS A 72 -9.91 10.90 3.33
CA CYS A 72 -10.47 10.76 1.99
C CYS A 72 -12.00 10.69 2.01
N SER A 73 -12.65 11.24 3.04
CA SER A 73 -14.12 11.18 3.20
C SER A 73 -14.90 12.03 2.18
N ASP A 74 -14.23 12.99 1.55
CA ASP A 74 -14.74 13.81 0.46
C ASP A 74 -14.66 13.13 -0.91
N LEU A 75 -13.95 11.99 -1.03
CA LEU A 75 -13.67 11.34 -2.31
C LEU A 75 -14.64 10.19 -2.59
N GLY A 76 -15.24 10.22 -3.78
CA GLY A 76 -16.05 9.14 -4.31
C GLY A 76 -15.23 7.98 -4.89
N PHE A 77 -15.82 7.30 -5.88
CA PHE A 77 -15.22 6.15 -6.59
C PHE A 77 -15.05 6.39 -8.09
N SER A 78 -15.15 7.64 -8.53
CA SER A 78 -14.76 8.03 -9.90
C SER A 78 -13.26 7.79 -10.12
N ASP A 79 -12.81 7.77 -11.38
CA ASP A 79 -11.39 7.58 -11.67
C ASP A 79 -10.54 8.72 -11.07
N GLU A 80 -11.03 9.97 -11.14
CA GLU A 80 -10.33 11.12 -10.56
C GLU A 80 -10.25 11.03 -9.03
N ASP A 81 -11.36 10.66 -8.36
CA ASP A 81 -11.37 10.47 -6.91
C ASP A 81 -10.42 9.35 -6.47
N ARG A 82 -10.32 8.28 -7.27
CA ARG A 82 -9.39 7.17 -7.01
C ARG A 82 -7.94 7.63 -7.13
N LYS A 83 -7.63 8.43 -8.16
CA LYS A 83 -6.29 9.00 -8.34
C LYS A 83 -5.92 9.91 -7.18
N GLU A 84 -6.81 10.82 -6.79
CA GLU A 84 -6.59 11.71 -5.66
C GLU A 84 -6.47 10.95 -4.34
N ASN A 85 -7.26 9.90 -4.14
CA ASN A 85 -7.14 9.03 -2.97
C ASN A 85 -5.75 8.38 -2.89
N ILE A 86 -5.24 7.83 -3.99
CA ILE A 86 -3.89 7.23 -4.02
C ILE A 86 -2.82 8.31 -3.81
N ARG A 87 -2.98 9.49 -4.40
CA ARG A 87 -2.05 10.62 -4.19
C ARG A 87 -1.98 11.03 -2.71
N ARG A 88 -3.12 11.25 -2.04
CA ARG A 88 -3.18 11.62 -0.61
C ARG A 88 -2.54 10.56 0.28
N VAL A 89 -2.89 9.31 0.06
CA VAL A 89 -2.33 8.18 0.81
C VAL A 89 -0.81 8.06 0.57
N GLY A 90 -0.35 8.27 -0.66
CA GLY A 90 1.07 8.27 -0.99
C GLY A 90 1.85 9.34 -0.22
N GLU A 91 1.33 10.56 -0.14
CA GLU A 91 1.94 11.63 0.66
C GLU A 91 1.96 11.30 2.17
N VAL A 92 0.87 10.76 2.70
CA VAL A 92 0.82 10.33 4.12
C VAL A 92 1.81 9.21 4.39
N ALA A 93 1.87 8.19 3.53
CA ALA A 93 2.83 7.10 3.63
C ALA A 93 4.28 7.62 3.58
N CYS A 94 4.56 8.60 2.71
CA CYS A 94 5.87 9.25 2.64
C CYS A 94 6.22 9.96 3.95
N LEU A 95 5.31 10.76 4.53
CA LEU A 95 5.54 11.45 5.80
C LEU A 95 5.74 10.48 6.97
N MET A 96 5.01 9.37 6.99
CA MET A 96 5.13 8.35 8.04
C MET A 96 6.43 7.54 7.92
N ALA A 97 6.86 7.22 6.69
CA ALA A 97 8.15 6.61 6.45
C ALA A 97 9.31 7.58 6.80
N ASP A 98 9.17 8.87 6.47
CA ASP A 98 10.12 9.91 6.91
C ASP A 98 10.19 10.03 8.43
N ALA A 99 9.07 9.81 9.13
CA ALA A 99 9.01 9.71 10.58
C ALA A 99 9.72 8.45 11.15
N GLY A 100 10.17 7.52 10.31
CA GLY A 100 10.90 6.30 10.68
C GLY A 100 10.04 5.05 10.83
N LEU A 101 8.78 5.08 10.39
CA LEU A 101 7.86 3.95 10.53
C LEU A 101 7.94 2.99 9.33
N VAL A 102 7.63 1.70 9.58
CA VAL A 102 7.28 0.75 8.52
C VAL A 102 5.79 0.90 8.22
N VAL A 103 5.48 1.56 7.11
CA VAL A 103 4.11 1.81 6.68
C VAL A 103 3.65 0.68 5.78
N LEU A 104 2.54 0.04 6.12
CA LEU A 104 1.88 -0.93 5.26
C LEU A 104 0.67 -0.27 4.61
N THR A 105 0.42 -0.53 3.34
CA THR A 105 -0.76 0.01 2.65
C THR A 105 -1.55 -1.10 1.96
N ALA A 106 -2.87 -1.12 2.11
CA ALA A 106 -3.74 -2.14 1.50
C ALA A 106 -4.75 -1.49 0.55
N PHE A 107 -4.32 -1.17 -0.68
CA PHE A 107 -5.14 -0.49 -1.68
C PHE A 107 -5.23 -1.31 -2.97
N ILE A 108 -6.37 -1.26 -3.67
CA ILE A 108 -6.42 -1.86 -5.02
C ILE A 108 -5.37 -1.19 -5.92
N SER A 109 -5.25 0.14 -5.85
CA SER A 109 -4.28 0.95 -6.60
C SER A 109 -4.14 0.49 -8.07
N PRO A 110 -5.23 0.48 -8.85
CA PRO A 110 -5.32 -0.32 -10.07
C PRO A 110 -4.43 0.14 -11.22
N HIS A 111 -3.99 1.40 -11.20
CA HIS A 111 -3.24 2.00 -12.31
C HIS A 111 -1.75 2.10 -11.96
N ARG A 112 -0.89 1.72 -12.90
CA ARG A 112 0.56 1.72 -12.71
C ARG A 112 1.13 3.12 -12.54
N ALA A 113 0.60 4.11 -13.26
CA ALA A 113 1.10 5.48 -13.22
C ALA A 113 1.01 6.09 -11.82
N GLU A 114 -0.07 5.81 -11.10
CA GLU A 114 -0.31 6.31 -9.74
C GLU A 114 0.60 5.60 -8.74
N ARG A 115 0.85 4.29 -8.90
CA ARG A 115 1.82 3.56 -8.07
C ARG A 115 3.24 4.06 -8.31
N GLN A 116 3.60 4.34 -9.57
CA GLN A 116 4.88 4.91 -9.95
C GLN A 116 5.07 6.32 -9.36
N MET A 117 4.04 7.17 -9.40
CA MET A 117 4.06 8.49 -8.76
C MET A 117 4.36 8.37 -7.25
N VAL A 118 3.72 7.43 -6.55
CA VAL A 118 3.98 7.23 -5.11
C VAL A 118 5.41 6.73 -4.88
N ARG A 119 5.88 5.78 -5.71
CA ARG A 119 7.27 5.28 -5.67
C ARG A 119 8.29 6.40 -5.79
N GLU A 120 8.12 7.28 -6.78
CA GLU A 120 8.98 8.45 -7.00
C GLU A 120 8.94 9.42 -5.82
N ARG A 121 7.77 9.58 -5.19
CA ARG A 121 7.60 10.45 -4.03
C ARG A 121 8.27 9.92 -2.77
N VAL A 122 8.14 8.62 -2.49
CA VAL A 122 8.72 7.96 -1.31
C VAL A 122 10.24 7.83 -1.43
N GLY A 123 10.75 7.67 -2.65
CA GLY A 123 12.17 7.59 -2.95
C GLY A 123 12.69 6.15 -3.07
N GLU A 124 13.82 6.03 -3.76
CA GLU A 124 14.47 4.75 -4.05
C GLU A 124 14.83 3.98 -2.77
N GLY A 125 14.64 2.66 -2.81
CA GLY A 125 14.97 1.77 -1.69
C GLY A 125 14.08 1.93 -0.45
N ARG A 126 12.99 2.72 -0.53
CA ARG A 126 11.99 2.87 0.54
C ARG A 126 10.58 2.47 0.12
N PHE A 127 10.28 2.42 -1.16
CA PHE A 127 9.00 1.94 -1.67
C PHE A 127 9.12 0.49 -2.14
N ILE A 128 8.37 -0.41 -1.50
CA ILE A 128 8.35 -1.84 -1.78
C ILE A 128 6.98 -2.20 -2.32
N GLU A 129 6.86 -2.38 -3.63
CA GLU A 129 5.62 -2.77 -4.29
C GLU A 129 5.39 -4.28 -4.11
N VAL A 130 4.31 -4.62 -3.40
CA VAL A 130 3.91 -5.99 -3.11
C VAL A 130 2.69 -6.32 -3.97
N PHE A 131 2.91 -7.10 -5.03
CA PHE A 131 1.82 -7.57 -5.88
C PHE A 131 1.20 -8.83 -5.27
N VAL A 132 -0.04 -8.71 -4.78
CA VAL A 132 -0.84 -9.85 -4.34
C VAL A 132 -1.65 -10.36 -5.52
N ASP A 133 -1.04 -11.30 -6.24
CA ASP A 133 -1.57 -11.87 -7.47
C ASP A 133 -2.50 -13.04 -7.16
N THR A 134 -3.78 -12.79 -7.36
CA THR A 134 -4.84 -13.78 -7.16
C THR A 134 -5.75 -13.73 -8.37
N PRO A 135 -5.99 -14.86 -9.06
CA PRO A 135 -6.89 -14.91 -10.20
C PRO A 135 -8.27 -14.29 -9.88
N LEU A 136 -8.83 -13.56 -10.86
CA LEU A 136 -10.14 -12.92 -10.71
C LEU A 136 -11.23 -13.90 -10.27
N ALA A 137 -11.26 -15.11 -10.85
CA ALA A 137 -12.23 -16.13 -10.50
C ALA A 137 -12.19 -16.52 -9.01
N ILE A 138 -10.99 -16.55 -8.42
CA ILE A 138 -10.81 -16.84 -6.99
C ILE A 138 -11.22 -15.63 -6.15
N CYS A 139 -10.88 -14.41 -6.59
CA CYS A 139 -11.35 -13.18 -5.95
C CYS A 139 -12.88 -13.10 -5.90
N GLU A 140 -13.55 -13.42 -7.02
CA GLU A 140 -15.02 -13.50 -7.13
C GLU A 140 -15.61 -14.62 -6.27
N ALA A 141 -14.95 -15.77 -6.17
CA ALA A 141 -15.40 -16.86 -5.31
C ALA A 141 -15.30 -16.51 -3.82
N ARG A 142 -14.26 -15.77 -3.41
CA ARG A 142 -14.05 -15.32 -2.03
C ARG A 142 -15.07 -14.25 -1.61
N ASP A 143 -15.29 -13.25 -2.47
CA ASP A 143 -16.19 -12.09 -2.31
C ASP A 143 -16.66 -11.75 -0.87
N PRO A 144 -15.73 -11.48 0.07
CA PRO A 144 -16.05 -11.39 1.49
C PRO A 144 -16.96 -10.21 1.83
N LYS A 145 -16.99 -9.19 0.96
CA LYS A 145 -17.79 -7.97 1.11
C LYS A 145 -19.04 -7.97 0.20
N GLY A 146 -19.27 -9.02 -0.58
CA GLY A 146 -20.38 -9.09 -1.54
C GLY A 146 -20.28 -8.09 -2.70
N LEU A 147 -19.10 -7.53 -2.96
CA LEU A 147 -18.89 -6.46 -3.94
C LEU A 147 -18.89 -7.01 -5.37
N TYR A 148 -18.32 -8.19 -5.58
CA TYR A 148 -18.34 -8.82 -6.91
C TYR A 148 -19.76 -9.19 -7.33
N LYS A 149 -20.58 -9.74 -6.41
CA LYS A 149 -21.99 -10.00 -6.69
C LYS A 149 -22.75 -8.74 -7.11
N LYS A 150 -22.57 -7.63 -6.37
CA LYS A 150 -23.20 -6.34 -6.69
C LYS A 150 -22.72 -5.76 -8.03
N ALA A 151 -21.43 -5.88 -8.33
CA ALA A 151 -20.88 -5.44 -9.61
C ALA A 151 -21.45 -6.26 -10.78
N ARG A 152 -21.51 -7.59 -10.66
CA ARG A 152 -22.11 -8.48 -11.66
C ARG A 152 -23.61 -8.22 -11.86
N ALA A 153 -24.32 -7.79 -10.81
CA ALA A 153 -25.72 -7.36 -10.88
C ALA A 153 -25.92 -5.95 -11.48
N GLY A 154 -24.84 -5.21 -11.76
CA GLY A 154 -24.90 -3.84 -12.29
C GLY A 154 -25.21 -2.76 -11.23
N GLU A 155 -25.23 -3.13 -9.95
CA GLU A 155 -25.47 -2.21 -8.83
C GLU A 155 -24.24 -1.38 -8.47
N LEU A 156 -23.04 -1.90 -8.78
CA LEU A 156 -21.77 -1.18 -8.66
C LEU A 156 -21.15 -1.04 -10.05
N ARG A 157 -20.91 0.20 -10.46
CA ARG A 157 -20.22 0.53 -11.72
C ARG A 157 -18.75 0.85 -11.46
N ASN A 158 -17.93 0.74 -12.48
CA ASN A 158 -16.49 1.00 -12.47
C ASN A 158 -15.76 0.14 -11.42
N PHE A 159 -16.16 -1.11 -11.27
CA PHE A 159 -15.56 -2.07 -10.36
C PHE A 159 -14.34 -2.73 -11.00
N THR A 160 -13.19 -2.61 -10.32
CA THR A 160 -11.90 -3.09 -10.81
C THR A 160 -11.92 -4.61 -11.04
N GLY A 161 -11.56 -5.04 -12.24
CA GLY A 161 -11.55 -6.44 -12.67
C GLY A 161 -12.86 -6.91 -13.31
N ILE A 162 -13.93 -6.09 -13.28
CA ILE A 162 -15.21 -6.40 -13.95
C ILE A 162 -15.43 -5.45 -15.13
N ASP A 163 -15.67 -4.16 -14.85
CA ASP A 163 -15.94 -3.10 -15.82
C ASP A 163 -14.94 -1.93 -15.72
N ALA A 164 -13.95 -2.01 -14.82
CA ALA A 164 -12.77 -1.16 -14.79
C ALA A 164 -11.46 -1.97 -14.81
N VAL A 165 -10.39 -1.41 -15.39
CA VAL A 165 -9.09 -2.08 -15.59
C VAL A 165 -8.33 -2.24 -14.27
N TYR A 166 -7.57 -3.34 -14.15
CA TYR A 166 -6.46 -3.50 -13.22
C TYR A 166 -5.17 -3.70 -14.02
N GLU A 167 -4.20 -2.84 -13.81
CA GLU A 167 -2.89 -2.90 -14.45
C GLU A 167 -1.90 -3.55 -13.46
N ALA A 168 -1.65 -4.84 -13.64
CA ALA A 168 -0.71 -5.58 -12.81
C ALA A 168 0.69 -4.93 -12.86
N PRO A 169 1.44 -4.91 -11.73
CA PRO A 169 2.83 -4.46 -11.73
C PRO A 169 3.69 -5.31 -12.67
N GLU A 170 4.53 -4.67 -13.46
CA GLU A 170 5.46 -5.39 -14.36
C GLU A 170 6.73 -5.86 -13.65
N LYS A 171 7.16 -5.11 -12.63
CA LYS A 171 8.39 -5.36 -11.86
C LYS A 171 8.19 -5.00 -10.38
N PRO A 172 7.28 -5.67 -9.66
CA PRO A 172 7.15 -5.45 -8.23
C PRO A 172 8.40 -5.95 -7.50
N GLU A 173 8.75 -5.33 -6.36
CA GLU A 173 9.80 -5.86 -5.48
C GLU A 173 9.42 -7.24 -4.92
N VAL A 174 8.13 -7.48 -4.73
CA VAL A 174 7.60 -8.77 -4.26
C VAL A 174 6.37 -9.16 -5.05
N HIS A 175 6.39 -10.37 -5.60
CA HIS A 175 5.23 -11.01 -6.19
C HIS A 175 4.77 -12.14 -5.28
N LEU A 176 3.55 -12.02 -4.77
CA LEU A 176 2.92 -12.99 -3.88
C LEU A 176 1.81 -13.71 -4.60
N GLU A 177 1.88 -15.04 -4.63
CA GLU A 177 0.78 -15.90 -5.07
C GLU A 177 -0.32 -15.93 -3.98
N GLY A 178 -1.39 -15.15 -4.15
CA GLY A 178 -2.41 -14.96 -3.11
C GLY A 178 -3.32 -16.17 -2.85
N GLU A 179 -3.02 -17.31 -3.46
CA GLU A 179 -3.59 -18.63 -3.17
C GLU A 179 -2.84 -19.36 -2.05
N GLN A 180 -1.59 -19.00 -1.80
CA GLN A 180 -0.78 -19.62 -0.76
C GLN A 180 -1.28 -19.26 0.65
N LEU A 181 -0.83 -20.03 1.65
CA LEU A 181 -1.10 -19.75 3.05
C LEU A 181 -0.52 -18.40 3.45
N VAL A 182 -1.28 -17.62 4.21
CA VAL A 182 -0.88 -16.29 4.70
C VAL A 182 0.45 -16.35 5.45
N THR A 183 0.70 -17.43 6.21
CA THR A 183 1.98 -17.65 6.92
C THR A 183 3.18 -17.71 5.98
N ASN A 184 3.02 -18.32 4.80
CA ASN A 184 4.11 -18.39 3.81
C ASN A 184 4.34 -17.03 3.18
N LEU A 185 3.27 -16.29 2.88
CA LEU A 185 3.35 -14.95 2.30
C LEU A 185 4.01 -13.96 3.27
N VAL A 186 3.65 -14.01 4.56
CA VAL A 186 4.27 -13.21 5.62
C VAL A 186 5.74 -13.60 5.79
N GLY A 187 6.08 -14.89 5.74
CA GLY A 187 7.46 -15.36 5.78
C GLY A 187 8.32 -14.76 4.67
N GLN A 188 7.84 -14.78 3.43
CA GLN A 188 8.53 -14.18 2.28
C GLN A 188 8.79 -12.68 2.48
N LEU A 189 7.82 -11.93 3.02
CA LEU A 189 7.97 -10.50 3.28
C LEU A 189 8.97 -10.23 4.42
N LEU A 190 8.94 -11.00 5.50
CA LEU A 190 9.91 -10.87 6.58
C LEU A 190 11.34 -11.19 6.11
N ASP A 191 11.50 -12.23 5.30
CA ASP A 191 12.80 -12.61 4.75
C ASP A 191 13.36 -11.54 3.82
N LEU A 192 12.52 -10.94 2.96
CA LEU A 192 12.89 -9.78 2.16
C LEU A 192 13.36 -8.62 3.03
N MET A 193 12.55 -8.23 4.03
CA MET A 193 12.84 -7.07 4.87
C MET A 193 14.14 -7.24 5.68
N ARG A 194 14.48 -8.48 6.08
CA ARG A 194 15.77 -8.79 6.72
C ARG A 194 16.92 -8.77 5.73
N ARG A 195 16.74 -9.40 4.55
CA ARG A 195 17.78 -9.49 3.51
C ARG A 195 18.23 -8.11 3.03
N ASP A 196 17.29 -7.17 2.97
CA ASP A 196 17.50 -5.83 2.44
C ASP A 196 17.73 -4.78 3.56
N ASP A 197 18.10 -5.25 4.77
CA ASP A 197 18.45 -4.46 5.96
C ASP A 197 17.39 -3.41 6.38
N MET A 198 16.10 -3.69 6.12
CA MET A 198 14.99 -2.83 6.53
C MET A 198 14.67 -3.01 8.00
N ILE A 199 14.75 -4.25 8.48
CA ILE A 199 14.57 -4.64 9.88
C ILE A 199 15.77 -5.51 10.32
N ARG A 200 15.98 -5.62 11.63
CA ARG A 200 17.05 -6.44 12.18
C ARG A 200 16.79 -7.94 11.93
N SER A 201 17.87 -8.70 11.75
CA SER A 201 17.86 -10.16 11.63
C SER A 201 17.33 -10.85 12.87
#